data_AF-A0A662I5L7-F1
#
_entry.id   AF-A0A662I5L7-F1
#
_cell.length_a   1.000
_cell.length_b   1.000
_cell.length_c   1.000
_cell.angle_alpha   90.00
_cell.angle_beta   90.00
_cell.angle_gamma   90.00
#
_symmetry.space_group_name_H-M   'P 1'
#
loop_
_entity.id
_entity.type
_entity.pdbx_description
1 polymer ?
#
loop_
_entity_poly.entity_id
_entity_poly.type
_entity_poly.pdbx_seq_one_letter_code
_entity_poly.pdbx_strand_id
1 'polypeptide(L)' 'MPLIDLLFSILLVIIGVLILVFIVKLIIILLPAAIVAIIVYLLTHSFFWASIAFLIVAVIAIAKKL' A
#
# COMPACT_ATOMS: atom_id res chain seq x y z
N MET A 1 -29.36 10.58 23.44
CA MET A 1 -29.23 9.16 23.05
C MET A 1 -29.14 9.03 21.53
N PRO A 2 -30.16 9.32 20.71
CA PRO A 2 -30.09 9.08 19.26
C PRO A 2 -29.02 9.92 18.51
N LEU A 3 -28.76 11.16 18.95
CA LEU A 3 -27.77 12.04 18.31
C LEU A 3 -26.31 11.59 18.55
N ILE A 4 -26.03 11.02 19.72
CA ILE A 4 -24.69 10.56 20.10
C ILE A 4 -24.36 9.26 19.36
N ASP A 5 -25.32 8.35 19.26
CA ASP A 5 -25.17 7.10 18.52
C ASP A 5 -24.95 7.36 17.01
N LEU A 6 -25.67 8.36 16.48
CA LEU A 6 -25.48 8.85 15.10
C LEU A 6 -24.06 9.42 14.91
N LEU A 7 -23.57 10.23 15.85
CA LEU A 7 -22.25 10.87 15.78
C LEU A 7 -21.12 9.83 15.84
N PHE A 8 -21.23 8.82 16.71
CA PHE A 8 -20.29 7.70 16.77
C PHE A 8 -20.32 6.86 15.48
N SER A 9 -21.50 6.59 14.93
CA SER A 9 -21.62 5.89 13.63
C SER A 9 -20.93 6.65 12.50
N ILE A 10 -21.17 7.96 12.39
CA ILE A 10 -20.54 8.80 11.36
C ILE A 10 -19.02 8.80 11.54
N LEU A 11 -18.53 8.95 12.77
CA LEU A 11 -17.11 8.93 13.07
C LEU A 11 -16.47 7.59 12.68
N LEU A 12 -17.13 6.47 12.97
CA LEU A 12 -16.65 5.14 12.62
C LEU A 12 -16.59 4.93 11.09
N VAL A 13 -17.59 5.42 10.36
CA VAL A 13 -17.60 5.39 8.88
C VAL A 13 -16.44 6.21 8.32
N ILE A 14 -16.19 7.41 8.85
CA ILE A 14 -15.07 8.25 8.42
C ILE A 14 -13.73 7.53 8.64
N ILE A 15 -13.53 6.91 9.80
CA ILE A 15 -12.32 6.14 10.09
C ILE A 15 -12.18 4.98 9.11
N GLY A 16 -13.25 4.24 8.84
CA GLY A 16 -13.25 3.14 7.89
C GLY A 16 -12.85 3.58 6.49
N VAL A 17 -13.45 4.68 6.00
CA VAL A 17 -13.10 5.27 4.70
C VAL A 17 -11.64 5.73 4.66
N LEU A 18 -11.16 6.36 5.73
CA LEU A 18 -9.78 6.84 5.82
C LEU A 18 -8.78 5.68 5.71
N ILE A 19 -9.03 4.56 6.40
CA ILE A 19 -8.21 3.35 6.33
C ILE A 19 -8.21 2.78 4.92
N LEU A 20 -9.38 2.69 4.28
CA LEU A 20 -9.49 2.19 2.90
C LEU A 20 -8.70 3.05 1.91
N VAL A 21 -8.82 4.38 2.01
CA VAL A 21 -8.05 5.32 1.18
C VAL A 21 -6.55 5.13 1.40
N PHE A 22 -6.12 4.94 2.65
CA PHE A 22 -4.72 4.68 2.97
C PHE A 22 -4.20 3.39 2.32
N ILE A 23 -4.97 2.30 2.39
CA ILE A 23 -4.61 1.01 1.77
C ILE A 23 -4.52 1.14 0.25
N VAL A 24 -5.51 1.75 -0.41
CA VAL A 24 -5.50 1.96 -1.86
C VAL A 24 -4.31 2.82 -2.28
N LYS A 25 -4.03 3.89 -1.54
CA LYS A 25 -2.86 4.75 -1.78
C LYS A 25 -1.55 3.97 -1.65
N LEU A 26 -1.45 3.09 -0.64
CA LEU A 26 -0.28 2.23 -0.45
C LEU A 26 -0.07 1.30 -1.64
N ILE A 27 -1.12 0.62 -2.12
CA ILE A 27 -1.02 -0.27 -3.29
C ILE A 27 -0.49 0.48 -4.53
N ILE A 28 -0.99 1.70 -4.78
CA ILE A 28 -0.54 2.53 -5.90
C ILE A 28 0.94 2.92 -5.75
N ILE A 29 1.42 3.14 -4.52
CA ILE A 29 2.82 3.49 -4.24
C ILE A 29 3.75 2.29 -4.46
N LEU A 30 3.31 1.08 -4.11
CA LEU A 30 4.11 -0.14 -4.31
C LEU A 30 4.04 -0.68 -5.74
N LEU A 31 3.13 -0.19 -6.58
CA LEU A 31 3.00 -0.59 -7.98
C LEU A 31 4.33 -0.57 -8.76
N PRO A 32 5.16 0.50 -8.73
CA PRO A 32 6.48 0.49 -9.37
C PRO A 32 7.42 -0.59 -8.81
N ALA A 33 7.38 -0.86 -7.49
CA ALA A 33 8.19 -1.91 -6.89
C ALA A 33 7.76 -3.31 -7.37
N ALA A 34 6.45 -3.53 -7.50
CA ALA A 34 5.91 -4.77 -8.05
C ALA A 34 6.32 -4.97 -9.52
N ILE A 35 6.28 -3.92 -10.34
CA ILE A 35 6.74 -3.97 -11.73
C ILE A 35 8.21 -4.37 -11.79
N VAL A 36 9.08 -3.74 -11.00
CA VAL A 36 10.51 -4.08 -10.96
C VAL A 36 10.72 -5.53 -10.52
N ALA A 37 10.00 -5.99 -9.49
CA ALA A 37 10.09 -7.37 -9.01
C ALA A 37 9.72 -8.39 -10.08
N ILE A 38 8.65 -8.12 -10.85
CA ILE A 38 8.23 -8.98 -11.98
C ILE A 38 9.33 -9.02 -13.04
N ILE A 39 9.91 -7.87 -13.40
CA ILE A 39 11.00 -7.81 -14.39
C ILE A 39 12.20 -8.63 -13.90
N VAL A 40 12.61 -8.47 -12.64
CA VAL A 40 13.74 -9.21 -12.07
C VAL A 40 13.46 -10.72 -12.04
N TYR A 41 12.23 -11.12 -11.71
CA TYR A 41 11.82 -12.52 -11.78
C TYR A 41 11.92 -13.06 -13.21
N LEU A 42 11.41 -12.35 -14.21
CA LEU A 42 11.45 -12.81 -15.61
C LEU A 42 12.89 -12.97 -16.12
N LEU A 43 13.82 -12.14 -15.66
CA LEU A 43 15.22 -12.20 -16.07
C LEU A 43 16.02 -13.28 -15.31
N THR A 44 15.78 -13.45 -14.01
CA THR A 44 16.59 -14.32 -13.14
C THR A 44 15.94 -15.68 -12.87
N HIS A 45 14.64 -15.80 -13.12
CA HIS A 45 13.77 -16.92 -12.69
C HIS A 45 13.86 -17.21 -11.18
N SER A 46 14.31 -16.24 -10.37
CA SER A 46 14.55 -16.41 -8.93
C SER A 46 13.63 -15.53 -8.11
N PHE A 47 12.80 -16.17 -7.29
CA PHE A 47 11.94 -15.48 -6.33
C PHE A 47 12.73 -14.73 -5.25
N PHE A 48 13.94 -15.20 -4.91
CA PHE A 48 14.79 -14.55 -3.92
C PHE A 48 15.22 -13.16 -4.40
N TRP A 49 15.78 -13.08 -5.62
CA TRP A 49 16.23 -11.81 -6.20
C TRP A 49 15.06 -10.87 -6.53
N ALA A 50 13.92 -11.41 -6.99
CA ALA A 50 12.72 -10.61 -7.22
C ALA A 50 12.18 -9.98 -5.92
N SER A 51 12.20 -10.73 -4.81
CA SER A 51 11.76 -10.23 -3.50
C SER A 51 12.71 -9.16 -2.96
N ILE A 52 14.03 -9.33 -3.12
CA ILE A 52 15.01 -8.31 -2.75
C ILE A 52 14.79 -7.02 -3.55
N ALA A 53 14.59 -7.15 -4.87
CA ALA A 53 14.33 -6.00 -5.74
C ALA A 53 13.02 -5.28 -5.36
N PHE A 54 11.95 -6.03 -5.06
CA PHE A 54 10.70 -5.48 -4.54
C PHE A 54 10.94 -4.65 -3.27
N LEU A 55 11.64 -5.22 -2.29
CA LEU A 55 11.86 -4.56 -1.00
C LEU A 55 12.68 -3.28 -1.14
N ILE A 56 13.78 -3.32 -1.91
CA ILE A 56 14.63 -2.15 -2.14
C ILE A 56 13.83 -1.03 -2.82
N VAL A 57 13.10 -1.35 -3.89
CA VAL A 57 12.33 -0.35 -4.64
C VAL A 57 11.12 0.14 -3.84
N ALA A 58 10.47 -0.72 -3.04
CA ALA A 58 9.37 -0.33 -2.17
C ALA A 58 9.84 0.68 -1.11
N VAL A 59 11.00 0.45 -0.48
CA VAL A 59 11.59 1.40 0.47
C VAL A 59 11.89 2.73 -0.22
N ILE A 60 12.50 2.71 -1.40
CA ILE A 60 12.80 3.93 -2.17
C ILE A 60 11.51 4.68 -2.57
N ALA A 61 10.49 3.96 -3.05
CA ALA A 61 9.23 4.53 -3.49
C ALA A 61 8.46 5.19 -2.34
N ILE A 62 8.49 4.58 -1.16
CA ILE A 62 7.91 5.15 0.06
C ILE A 62 8.74 6.36 0.51
N ALA A 63 10.07 6.22 0.60
CA ALA A 63 10.97 7.28 1.06
C ALA A 63 10.97 8.52 0.17
N LYS A 64 10.79 8.38 -1.15
CA LYS A 64 10.76 9.50 -2.11
C LYS A 64 9.41 10.22 -2.17
N LYS A 65 8.35 9.59 -1.66
CA LYS A 65 6.97 10.12 -1.71
C LYS A 65 6.48 10.64 -0.36
N LEU A 66 7.19 10.33 0.72
CA LEU A 66 7.18 11.07 2.00
C LEU A 66 7.89 12.41 1.80
#